data_AF-A0A7Z0QU22-F1
#
_entry.id   AF-A0A7Z0QU22-F1
#
_cell.length_a   1.000
_cell.length_b   1.000
_cell.length_c   1.000
_cell.angle_alpha   90.00
_cell.angle_beta   90.00
_cell.angle_gamma   90.00
#
_symmetry.space_group_name_H-M   'P 1'
#
loop_
_entity.id
_entity.type
_entity.pdbx_description
1 polymer ?
#
loop_
_entity_poly.entity_id
_entity_poly.type
_entity_poly.pdbx_seq_one_letter_code
_entity_poly.pdbx_strand_id
1 'polypeptide(L)'
;MDERLPRWTVVGAALLACVAGMVNVVGYLGFEYQALSHLTGTTSLLGAALVHGDPGSAAHLLAVVLAFCAGATVSGLVLHDDALRLGQRYGVALTLESILLVAAVPVFHVAPVPGALLAAMACGLQNAMATTYSGALVRTTHLSGMFTDLGLGLGHRLRGRPVPARRLALSALVIAGFFAGGLGGAWLFSRIGYHALLLPAALTGATGLAYLAYRRWRRVSARPRG
;
A
#
# COMPACT_ATOMS: atom_id res chain seq x y z
N MET A 1 -5.40 -6.58 24.68
CA MET A 1 -5.34 -7.80 23.85
C MET A 1 -4.03 -7.74 23.07
N ASP A 2 -2.95 -8.25 23.66
CA ASP A 2 -1.63 -8.33 23.00
C ASP A 2 -1.64 -9.50 22.01
N GLU A 3 -2.30 -9.31 20.87
CA GLU A 3 -2.23 -10.29 19.79
C GLU A 3 -0.81 -10.35 19.27
N ARG A 4 -0.13 -11.47 19.53
CA ARG A 4 1.21 -11.77 19.02
C ARG A 4 1.17 -11.88 17.49
N LEU A 5 1.25 -10.75 16.78
CA LEU A 5 1.63 -10.70 15.37
C LEU A 5 2.88 -11.56 15.11
N PRO A 6 2.82 -12.56 14.23
CA PRO A 6 3.99 -13.32 13.85
C PRO A 6 5.11 -12.42 13.30
N ARG A 7 6.38 -12.79 13.50
CA ARG A 7 7.54 -12.03 13.00
C ARG A 7 7.50 -11.80 11.49
N TRP A 8 6.96 -12.76 10.74
CA TRP A 8 6.81 -12.63 9.28
C TRP A 8 5.84 -11.52 8.89
N THR A 9 4.79 -11.26 9.69
CA THR A 9 3.81 -10.19 9.47
C THR A 9 4.44 -8.81 9.63
N VAL A 10 5.40 -8.68 10.55
CA VAL A 10 6.15 -7.45 10.79
C VAL A 10 7.05 -7.10 9.61
N VAL A 11 7.79 -8.09 9.09
CA VAL A 11 8.65 -7.91 7.92
C VAL A 11 7.83 -7.59 6.68
N GLY A 12 6.72 -8.31 6.46
CA GLY A 12 5.81 -8.04 5.35
C GLY A 12 5.22 -6.63 5.40
N ALA A 13 4.80 -6.18 6.59
CA ALA A 13 4.29 -4.81 6.77
C ALA A 13 5.33 -3.74 6.42
N ALA A 14 6.59 -3.93 6.82
CA ALA A 14 7.67 -2.99 6.50
C ALA A 14 7.99 -2.94 5.00
N LEU A 15 8.05 -4.11 4.35
CA LEU A 15 8.32 -4.20 2.91
C LEU A 15 7.18 -3.62 2.07
N LEU A 16 5.93 -3.91 2.42
CA LEU A 16 4.75 -3.32 1.74
C LEU A 16 4.67 -1.81 1.98
N ALA A 17 5.07 -1.33 3.17
CA ALA A 17 5.17 0.10 3.43
C ALA A 17 6.24 0.76 2.55
N CYS A 18 7.39 0.11 2.36
CA CYS A 18 8.43 0.57 1.44
C CYS A 18 7.92 0.65 -0.01
N VAL A 19 7.25 -0.39 -0.49
CA VAL A 19 6.58 -0.38 -1.81
C VAL A 19 5.57 0.77 -1.90
N ALA A 20 4.73 0.94 -0.88
CA ALA A 20 3.75 2.03 -0.82
C ALA A 20 4.42 3.40 -0.90
N GLY A 21 5.53 3.61 -0.19
CA GLY A 21 6.32 4.83 -0.22
C GLY A 21 6.87 5.13 -1.61
N MET A 22 7.41 4.12 -2.29
CA MET A 22 7.91 4.25 -3.67
C MET A 22 6.80 4.64 -4.64
N VAL A 23 5.67 3.93 -4.63
CA VAL A 23 4.55 4.21 -5.54
C VAL A 23 3.96 5.60 -5.26
N ASN A 24 3.81 5.96 -3.98
CA ASN A 24 3.22 7.23 -3.59
C ASN A 24 4.09 8.43 -4.00
N VAL A 25 5.41 8.35 -3.81
CA VAL A 25 6.30 9.45 -4.21
C VAL A 25 6.44 9.57 -5.73
N VAL A 26 6.44 8.45 -6.46
CA VAL A 26 6.46 8.47 -7.93
C VAL A 26 5.17 9.08 -8.48
N GLY A 27 4.02 8.71 -7.91
CA GLY A 27 2.74 9.34 -8.23
C GLY A 27 2.74 10.84 -7.92
N TYR A 28 3.23 11.22 -6.74
CA TYR A 28 3.34 12.62 -6.32
C TYR A 28 4.23 13.43 -7.27
N LEU A 29 5.46 12.97 -7.54
CA LEU A 29 6.40 13.72 -8.38
C LEU A 29 6.03 13.69 -9.87
N GLY A 30 5.36 12.64 -10.34
CA GLY A 30 4.97 12.49 -11.74
C GLY A 30 3.66 13.20 -12.09
N PHE A 31 2.71 13.27 -11.17
CA PHE A 31 1.36 13.73 -11.47
C PHE A 31 0.88 14.80 -10.48
N GLU A 32 1.00 16.07 -10.89
CA GLU A 32 0.44 17.26 -10.23
C GLU A 32 0.71 17.38 -8.72
N TYR A 33 1.80 16.80 -8.20
CA TYR A 33 2.07 16.77 -6.75
C TYR A 33 0.93 16.12 -5.95
N GLN A 34 0.24 15.15 -6.56
CA GLN A 34 -0.84 14.41 -5.93
C GLN A 34 -0.36 13.05 -5.42
N ALA A 35 -0.39 12.86 -4.11
CA ALA A 35 -0.07 11.59 -3.50
C ALA A 35 -1.24 10.59 -3.66
N LEU A 36 -1.00 9.52 -4.43
CA LEU A 36 -2.02 8.53 -4.86
C LEU A 36 -2.73 7.79 -3.71
N SER A 37 -2.14 7.80 -2.51
CA SER A 37 -2.70 7.13 -1.33
C SER A 37 -3.18 8.07 -0.22
N HIS A 38 -3.01 9.38 -0.39
CA HIS A 38 -3.40 10.40 0.60
C HIS A 38 -4.86 10.80 0.43
N LEU A 39 -5.78 9.86 0.71
CA LEU A 39 -7.21 10.11 0.53
C LEU A 39 -7.73 11.30 1.33
N THR A 40 -7.23 11.54 2.55
CA THR A 40 -7.62 12.73 3.35
C THR A 40 -7.33 14.02 2.59
N GLY A 41 -6.14 14.15 1.99
CA GLY A 41 -5.77 15.32 1.20
C GLY A 41 -6.59 15.43 -0.09
N THR A 42 -6.73 14.33 -0.82
CA THR A 42 -7.55 14.27 -2.04
C THR A 42 -9.01 14.64 -1.78
N THR A 43 -9.59 14.21 -0.66
CA THR A 43 -10.97 14.59 -0.27
C THR A 43 -11.08 16.08 0.07
N SER A 44 -10.09 16.66 0.76
CA SER A 44 -10.06 18.11 1.02
C SER A 44 -9.95 18.91 -0.28
N LEU A 45 -9.07 18.49 -1.20
CA LEU A 45 -8.92 19.12 -2.51
C LEU A 45 -10.20 18.98 -3.35
N LEU A 46 -10.89 17.84 -3.27
CA LEU A 46 -12.17 17.63 -3.96
C LEU A 46 -13.22 18.62 -3.46
N GLY A 47 -13.33 18.78 -2.14
CA GLY A 47 -14.23 19.78 -1.54
C GLY A 47 -13.89 21.21 -1.99
N ALA A 48 -12.60 21.55 -2.02
CA ALA A 48 -12.15 22.85 -2.51
C ALA A 48 -12.51 23.05 -3.99
N ALA A 49 -12.23 22.08 -4.87
CA ALA A 49 -12.53 22.17 -6.29
C ALA A 49 -14.03 22.36 -6.57
N LEU A 50 -14.89 21.68 -5.83
CA LEU A 50 -16.35 21.84 -5.92
C LEU A 50 -16.80 23.26 -5.54
N VAL A 51 -16.23 23.83 -4.47
CA VAL A 51 -16.57 25.20 -4.03
C VAL A 51 -16.05 26.27 -4.99
N HIS A 52 -14.87 26.06 -5.56
CA HIS A 52 -14.27 26.99 -6.53
C HIS A 52 -14.89 26.89 -7.93
N GLY A 53 -15.81 25.94 -8.16
CA GLY A 53 -16.43 25.74 -9.46
C GLY A 53 -15.47 25.17 -10.51
N ASP A 54 -14.52 24.32 -10.09
CA ASP A 54 -13.60 23.60 -10.98
C ASP A 54 -14.06 22.14 -11.17
N PRO A 55 -14.96 21.88 -12.15
CA PRO A 55 -15.47 20.53 -12.38
C PRO A 55 -14.40 19.57 -12.92
N GLY A 56 -13.34 20.08 -13.55
CA GLY A 56 -12.26 19.26 -14.10
C GLY A 56 -11.45 18.60 -13.00
N SER A 57 -10.92 19.40 -12.07
CA SER A 57 -10.21 18.89 -10.90
C SER A 57 -11.13 18.07 -10.00
N ALA A 58 -12.38 18.50 -9.79
CA ALA A 58 -13.32 17.72 -8.98
C ALA A 58 -13.57 16.31 -9.56
N ALA A 59 -13.83 16.20 -10.87
CA ALA A 59 -14.04 14.90 -11.52
C ALA A 59 -12.78 14.02 -11.44
N HIS A 60 -11.60 14.62 -11.63
CA HIS A 60 -10.32 13.91 -11.53
C HIS A 60 -10.08 13.36 -10.12
N LEU A 61 -10.20 14.21 -9.09
CA LEU A 61 -9.98 13.85 -7.70
C LEU A 61 -10.96 12.76 -7.25
N LEU A 62 -12.23 12.87 -7.67
CA LEU A 62 -13.23 11.85 -7.43
C LEU A 62 -12.86 10.53 -8.11
N ALA A 63 -12.39 10.56 -9.36
CA ALA A 63 -11.95 9.36 -10.07
C ALA A 63 -10.78 8.66 -9.36
N VAL A 64 -9.82 9.41 -8.82
CA VAL A 64 -8.71 8.84 -8.02
C VAL A 64 -9.23 8.14 -6.76
N VAL A 65 -10.16 8.77 -6.03
CA VAL A 65 -10.80 8.16 -4.84
C VAL A 65 -11.53 6.87 -5.21
N LEU A 66 -12.31 6.90 -6.30
CA LEU A 66 -13.05 5.74 -6.77
C LEU A 66 -12.13 4.61 -7.25
N ALA A 67 -11.04 4.92 -7.94
CA ALA A 67 -10.06 3.94 -8.38
C ALA A 67 -9.36 3.26 -7.20
N PHE A 68 -8.96 4.03 -6.18
CA PHE A 68 -8.43 3.48 -4.94
C PHE A 68 -9.46 2.56 -4.26
N CYS A 69 -10.71 3.01 -4.12
CA CYS A 69 -11.78 2.20 -3.53
C CYS A 69 -12.02 0.91 -4.32
N ALA A 70 -12.02 0.98 -5.66
CA ALA A 70 -12.15 -0.20 -6.52
C ALA A 70 -11.02 -1.20 -6.28
N GLY A 71 -9.77 -0.72 -6.14
CA GLY A 71 -8.63 -1.57 -5.78
C GLY A 71 -8.82 -2.25 -4.42
N ALA A 72 -9.27 -1.50 -3.41
CA ALA A 72 -9.58 -2.04 -2.09
C ALA A 72 -10.73 -3.07 -2.14
N THR A 73 -11.77 -2.82 -2.95
CA THR A 73 -12.85 -3.77 -3.20
C THR A 73 -12.34 -5.06 -3.85
N VAL A 74 -11.48 -4.96 -4.87
CA VAL A 74 -10.84 -6.14 -5.50
C VAL A 74 -10.04 -6.92 -4.47
N SER A 75 -9.29 -6.24 -3.59
CA SER A 75 -8.57 -6.89 -2.49
C SER A 75 -9.52 -7.65 -1.55
N GLY A 76 -10.64 -7.04 -1.14
CA GLY A 76 -11.65 -7.70 -0.31
C GLY A 76 -12.33 -8.89 -1.00
N LEU A 77 -12.58 -8.81 -2.31
CA LEU A 77 -13.11 -9.93 -3.09
C LEU A 77 -12.08 -11.05 -3.24
N VAL A 78 -10.80 -10.71 -3.41
CA VAL A 78 -9.74 -11.71 -3.54
C VAL A 78 -9.50 -12.37 -2.17
N LEU A 79 -9.37 -11.62 -1.09
CA LEU A 79 -9.10 -12.15 0.25
C LEU A 79 -10.39 -12.55 0.98
N HIS A 80 -10.78 -13.83 0.91
CA HIS A 80 -11.96 -14.37 1.64
C HIS A 80 -11.67 -14.86 3.07
N ASP A 81 -10.40 -15.00 3.47
CA ASP A 81 -10.04 -15.69 4.72
C ASP A 81 -9.91 -14.73 5.92
N ASP A 82 -10.10 -15.26 7.13
CA ASP A 82 -9.81 -14.59 8.41
C ASP A 82 -8.43 -13.93 8.41
N ALA A 83 -8.34 -12.77 9.05
CA ALA A 83 -7.08 -12.07 9.31
C ALA A 83 -6.00 -13.00 9.90
N LEU A 84 -4.73 -12.73 9.60
CA LEU A 84 -3.54 -13.41 10.14
C LEU A 84 -3.26 -14.84 9.64
N ARG A 85 -4.06 -15.40 8.71
CA ARG A 85 -3.75 -16.68 8.04
C ARG A 85 -3.12 -16.45 6.66
N LEU A 86 -1.93 -17.02 6.44
CA LEU A 86 -1.30 -17.05 5.10
C LEU A 86 -2.13 -17.92 4.15
N GLY A 87 -3.00 -17.32 3.34
CA GLY A 87 -3.84 -17.99 2.32
C GLY A 87 -3.30 -17.85 0.90
N GLN A 88 -3.78 -18.64 -0.09
CA GLN A 88 -3.32 -18.56 -1.50
C GLN A 88 -3.51 -17.18 -2.15
N ARG A 89 -4.42 -16.40 -1.59
CA ARG A 89 -5.01 -15.23 -2.25
C ARG A 89 -4.17 -13.96 -2.07
N TYR A 90 -3.26 -13.94 -1.09
CA TYR A 90 -2.24 -12.89 -0.97
C TYR A 90 -1.28 -12.87 -2.17
N GLY A 91 -0.90 -14.04 -2.69
CA GLY A 91 -0.07 -14.11 -3.90
C GLY A 91 -0.79 -13.59 -5.14
N VAL A 92 -2.10 -13.83 -5.24
CA VAL A 92 -2.95 -13.28 -6.31
C VAL A 92 -3.03 -11.76 -6.20
N ALA A 93 -3.31 -11.22 -5.00
CA ALA A 93 -3.39 -9.79 -4.76
C ALA A 93 -2.08 -9.06 -5.12
N LEU A 94 -0.92 -9.57 -4.66
CA LEU A 94 0.39 -9.03 -5.02
C LEU A 94 0.69 -9.09 -6.52
N THR A 95 0.26 -10.16 -7.20
CA THR A 95 0.42 -10.29 -8.65
C THR A 95 -0.45 -9.29 -9.40
N LEU A 96 -1.70 -9.08 -8.96
CA LEU A 96 -2.60 -8.08 -9.53
C LEU A 96 -2.06 -6.65 -9.32
N GLU A 97 -1.54 -6.36 -8.13
CA GLU A 97 -0.86 -5.08 -7.86
C GLU A 97 0.29 -4.83 -8.84
N SER A 98 1.15 -5.83 -9.03
CA SER A 98 2.26 -5.78 -9.98
C SER A 98 1.79 -5.49 -11.41
N ILE A 99 0.75 -6.18 -11.88
CA ILE A 99 0.16 -5.97 -13.20
C ILE A 99 -0.35 -4.54 -13.35
N LEU A 100 -1.08 -4.02 -12.35
CA LEU A 100 -1.60 -2.66 -12.38
C LEU A 100 -0.46 -1.62 -12.44
N LEU A 101 0.61 -1.81 -11.68
CA LEU A 101 1.78 -0.92 -11.69
C LEU A 101 2.56 -0.98 -13.01
N VAL A 102 2.76 -2.17 -13.58
CA VAL A 102 3.38 -2.32 -14.91
C VAL A 102 2.52 -1.65 -15.98
N ALA A 103 1.21 -1.84 -15.94
CA ALA A 103 0.28 -1.21 -16.88
C ALA A 103 0.25 0.32 -16.73
N ALA A 104 0.41 0.84 -15.51
CA ALA A 104 0.43 2.28 -15.26
C ALA A 104 1.61 2.98 -15.97
N VAL A 105 2.78 2.34 -16.09
CA VAL A 105 4.00 2.96 -16.64
C VAL A 105 3.82 3.50 -18.08
N PRO A 106 3.46 2.69 -19.09
CA PRO A 106 3.25 3.21 -20.45
C PRO A 106 2.05 4.14 -20.52
N VAL A 107 1.01 3.91 -19.70
CA VAL A 107 -0.19 4.75 -19.68
C VAL A 107 0.13 6.15 -19.15
N PHE A 108 0.99 6.30 -18.14
CA PHE A 108 1.43 7.60 -17.64
C PHE A 108 2.08 8.47 -18.74
N HIS A 109 2.78 7.85 -19.71
CA HIS A 109 3.41 8.58 -20.80
C HIS A 109 2.43 9.08 -21.87
N VAL A 110 1.29 8.41 -22.04
CA VAL A 110 0.31 8.74 -23.09
C VAL A 110 -0.89 9.50 -22.52
N ALA A 111 -1.37 9.08 -21.35
CA ALA A 111 -2.55 9.60 -20.66
C ALA A 111 -2.29 9.59 -19.14
N PRO A 112 -1.71 10.69 -18.59
CA PRO A 112 -1.30 10.76 -17.19
C PRO A 112 -2.43 10.48 -16.18
N VAL A 113 -3.64 10.94 -16.47
CA VAL A 113 -4.82 10.70 -15.61
C VAL A 113 -5.15 9.20 -15.51
N PRO A 114 -5.41 8.46 -16.60
CA PRO A 114 -5.56 6.99 -16.54
C PRO A 114 -4.40 6.25 -15.87
N GLY A 115 -3.15 6.71 -16.07
CA GLY A 115 -1.98 6.15 -15.39
C GLY A 115 -2.07 6.29 -13.87
N ALA A 116 -2.46 7.47 -13.40
CA ALA A 116 -2.71 7.74 -11.99
C ALA A 116 -3.85 6.88 -11.42
N LEU A 117 -4.93 6.65 -12.18
CA LEU A 117 -6.03 5.77 -11.75
C LEU A 117 -5.58 4.31 -11.56
N LEU A 118 -4.77 3.77 -12.48
CA LEU A 118 -4.20 2.42 -12.35
C LEU A 118 -3.30 2.31 -11.11
N ALA A 119 -2.44 3.30 -10.90
CA ALA A 119 -1.54 3.31 -9.74
C ALA A 119 -2.31 3.53 -8.41
N ALA A 120 -3.37 4.34 -8.40
CA ALA A 120 -4.27 4.52 -7.26
C ALA A 120 -5.03 3.22 -6.94
N MET A 121 -5.50 2.49 -7.96
CA MET A 121 -6.12 1.18 -7.79
C MET A 121 -5.14 0.15 -7.21
N ALA A 122 -3.89 0.12 -7.69
CA ALA A 122 -2.83 -0.72 -7.12
C ALA A 122 -2.59 -0.39 -5.63
N CYS A 123 -2.48 0.90 -5.31
CA CYS A 123 -2.34 1.38 -3.93
C CYS A 123 -3.51 0.95 -3.05
N GLY A 124 -4.75 1.10 -3.53
CA GLY A 124 -5.96 0.68 -2.81
C GLY A 124 -5.97 -0.82 -2.53
N LEU A 125 -5.59 -1.62 -3.52
CA LEU A 125 -5.49 -3.07 -3.40
C LEU A 125 -4.46 -3.48 -2.34
N GLN A 126 -3.25 -2.90 -2.39
CA GLN A 126 -2.19 -3.18 -1.42
C GLN A 126 -2.58 -2.75 0.00
N ASN A 127 -3.17 -1.57 0.16
CA ASN A 127 -3.56 -1.05 1.47
C ASN A 127 -4.64 -1.93 2.13
N ALA A 128 -5.65 -2.36 1.36
CA ALA A 128 -6.65 -3.29 1.85
C ALA A 128 -6.04 -4.66 2.19
N MET A 129 -5.15 -5.18 1.33
CA MET A 129 -4.45 -6.44 1.56
C MET A 129 -3.61 -6.40 2.84
N ALA A 130 -2.82 -5.34 3.05
CA ALA A 130 -2.00 -5.13 4.23
C ALA A 130 -2.84 -4.99 5.51
N THR A 131 -4.02 -4.39 5.40
CA THR A 131 -4.98 -4.27 6.51
C THR A 131 -5.48 -5.66 6.92
N THR A 132 -5.93 -6.49 5.98
CA THR A 132 -6.40 -7.86 6.27
C THR A 132 -5.25 -8.75 6.78
N TYR A 133 -4.09 -8.65 6.13
CA TYR A 133 -2.86 -9.37 6.48
C TYR A 133 -2.41 -9.15 7.93
N SER A 134 -2.55 -7.91 8.41
CA SER A 134 -2.13 -7.51 9.76
C SER A 134 -3.23 -7.62 10.83
N GLY A 135 -4.43 -8.08 10.48
CA GLY A 135 -5.58 -8.07 11.41
C GLY A 135 -6.03 -6.66 11.79
N ALA A 136 -6.04 -5.76 10.81
CA ALA A 136 -6.37 -4.34 10.94
C ALA A 136 -5.40 -3.52 11.82
N LEU A 137 -4.28 -4.11 12.27
CA LEU A 137 -3.29 -3.43 13.10
C LEU A 137 -2.40 -2.47 12.30
N VAL A 138 -2.22 -2.68 10.98
CA VAL A 138 -1.35 -1.86 10.13
C VAL A 138 -2.04 -1.47 8.83
N ARG A 139 -1.94 -0.19 8.47
CA ARG A 139 -2.30 0.37 7.16
C ARG A 139 -1.09 1.08 6.56
N THR A 140 -0.52 0.56 5.48
CA THR A 140 0.80 0.97 4.94
C THR A 140 0.96 2.45 4.61
N THR A 141 -0.12 3.15 4.27
CA THR A 141 -0.13 4.57 3.86
C THR A 141 -0.77 5.50 4.89
N HIS A 142 -1.35 4.96 5.96
CA HIS A 142 -2.05 5.75 6.98
C HIS A 142 -1.07 6.33 8.02
N LEU A 143 -0.12 7.12 7.55
CA LEU A 143 0.98 7.67 8.35
C LEU A 143 0.49 8.58 9.48
N SER A 144 -0.55 9.40 9.24
CA SER A 144 -1.09 10.31 10.27
C SER A 144 -1.53 9.56 11.54
N GLY A 145 -2.16 8.39 11.37
CA GLY A 145 -2.52 7.53 12.51
C GLY A 145 -1.29 6.96 13.22
N MET A 146 -0.26 6.56 12.47
CA MET A 146 0.97 6.01 13.05
C MET A 146 1.79 7.06 13.81
N PHE A 147 1.89 8.28 13.29
CA PHE A 147 2.50 9.41 14.01
C PHE A 147 1.70 9.78 15.26
N THR A 148 0.37 9.74 15.20
CA THR A 148 -0.49 9.95 16.38
C THR A 148 -0.24 8.88 17.44
N ASP A 149 -0.14 7.62 17.03
CA ASP A 149 0.18 6.51 17.95
C ASP A 149 1.54 6.72 18.62
N LEU A 150 2.57 7.11 17.86
CA LEU A 150 3.89 7.47 18.39
C LEU A 150 3.81 8.61 19.42
N GLY A 151 3.11 9.70 19.09
CA GLY A 151 2.91 10.83 19.98
C GLY A 151 2.21 10.44 21.29
N LEU A 152 1.14 9.64 21.22
CA LEU A 152 0.42 9.13 22.39
C LEU A 152 1.31 8.22 23.24
N GLY A 153 2.10 7.34 22.62
CA GLY A 153 3.04 6.46 23.32
C GLY A 153 4.12 7.21 24.08
N LEU A 154 4.70 8.24 23.45
CA LEU A 154 5.66 9.14 24.10
C LEU A 154 5.00 9.87 25.27
N GLY A 155 3.79 10.40 25.08
CA GLY A 155 3.02 11.04 26.15
C GLY A 155 2.72 10.10 27.33
N HIS A 156 2.40 8.83 27.07
CA HIS A 156 2.24 7.83 28.13
C HIS A 156 3.54 7.55 28.88
N ARG A 157 4.66 7.43 28.17
CA ARG A 157 5.99 7.22 28.77
C ARG A 157 6.36 8.37 29.71
N LEU A 158 6.16 9.60 29.27
CA LEU A 158 6.45 10.81 30.08
C LEU A 158 5.57 10.89 31.33
N ARG A 159 4.36 10.33 31.29
CA ARG A 159 3.42 10.28 32.42
C ARG A 159 3.58 9.03 33.31
N GLY A 160 4.59 8.19 33.08
CA GLY A 160 4.79 6.94 33.82
C GLY A 160 3.67 5.90 33.58
N ARG A 161 2.91 6.03 32.49
CA ARG A 161 1.83 5.09 32.13
C ARG A 161 2.39 3.93 31.30
N PRO A 162 1.74 2.75 31.33
CA PRO A 162 2.13 1.63 30.48
C PRO A 162 2.10 2.03 29.01
N VAL A 163 3.18 1.73 28.29
CA VAL A 163 3.39 2.08 26.90
C VAL A 163 3.17 0.83 26.04
N PRO A 164 2.32 0.89 25.00
CA PRO A 164 2.16 -0.24 24.06
C PRO A 164 3.37 -0.32 23.12
N ALA A 165 4.53 -0.69 23.66
CA ALA A 165 5.84 -0.63 23.01
C ALA A 165 5.87 -1.31 21.65
N ARG A 166 5.12 -2.42 21.51
CA ARG A 166 5.06 -3.19 20.28
C ARG A 166 4.27 -2.50 19.17
N ARG A 167 3.13 -1.88 19.50
CA ARG A 167 2.35 -1.08 18.56
C ARG A 167 3.19 0.11 18.07
N LEU A 168 3.91 0.76 18.97
CA LEU A 168 4.82 1.86 18.65
C LEU A 168 5.98 1.42 17.75
N ALA A 169 6.59 0.28 18.05
CA ALA A 169 7.65 -0.28 17.21
C ALA A 169 7.14 -0.60 15.80
N LEU A 170 5.91 -1.12 15.67
CA LEU A 170 5.28 -1.35 14.38
C LEU A 170 5.00 -0.03 13.64
N SER A 171 4.44 0.98 14.31
CA SER A 171 4.22 2.31 13.73
C SER A 171 5.53 2.92 13.24
N ALA A 172 6.58 2.90 14.07
CA ALA A 172 7.90 3.40 13.70
C ALA A 172 8.50 2.64 12.51
N LEU A 173 8.39 1.31 12.50
CA LEU A 173 8.90 0.48 11.42
C LEU A 173 8.18 0.77 10.09
N VAL A 174 6.85 0.93 10.12
CA VAL A 174 6.08 1.23 8.91
C VAL A 174 6.37 2.64 8.41
N ILE A 175 6.49 3.63 9.31
CA ILE A 175 6.93 4.99 8.95
C ILE A 175 8.31 4.95 8.30
N ALA A 176 9.28 4.26 8.92
CA ALA A 176 10.64 4.15 8.41
C ALA A 176 10.67 3.43 7.05
N GLY A 177 9.90 2.35 6.89
CA GLY A 177 9.75 1.63 5.64
C GLY A 177 9.18 2.51 4.53
N PHE A 178 8.07 3.19 4.79
CA PHE A 178 7.46 4.15 3.85
C PHE A 178 8.44 5.26 3.47
N PHE A 179 9.12 5.86 4.45
CA PHE A 179 10.08 6.92 4.20
C PHE A 179 11.27 6.44 3.36
N ALA A 180 11.85 5.28 3.68
CA ALA A 180 12.93 4.69 2.90
C ALA A 180 12.50 4.37 1.46
N GLY A 181 11.28 3.85 1.30
CA GLY A 181 10.65 3.66 -0.01
C GLY A 181 10.46 4.97 -0.77
N GLY A 182 10.01 6.03 -0.10
CA GLY A 182 9.89 7.37 -0.66
C GLY A 182 11.23 7.95 -1.10
N LEU A 183 12.30 7.79 -0.31
CA LEU A 183 13.64 8.21 -0.71
C LEU A 183 14.12 7.47 -1.96
N GLY A 184 14.01 6.13 -1.95
CA GLY A 184 14.40 5.30 -3.08
C GLY A 184 13.58 5.56 -4.33
N GLY A 185 12.27 5.74 -4.19
CA GLY A 185 11.35 6.05 -5.27
C GLY A 185 11.61 7.43 -5.88
N ALA A 186 11.83 8.47 -5.06
CA ALA A 186 12.16 9.81 -5.54
C ALA A 186 13.50 9.83 -6.29
N TRP A 187 14.51 9.16 -5.72
CA TRP A 187 15.81 9.02 -6.37
C TRP A 187 15.69 8.30 -7.72
N LEU A 188 14.96 7.19 -7.78
CA LEU A 188 14.76 6.43 -9.01
C LEU A 188 13.94 7.24 -10.03
N PHE A 189 12.89 7.92 -9.60
CA PHE A 189 12.08 8.79 -10.46
C PHE A 189 12.92 9.89 -11.12
N SER A 190 13.84 10.50 -10.37
CA SER A 190 14.77 11.52 -10.92
C SER A 190 15.69 10.99 -12.03
N ARG A 191 15.88 9.67 -12.12
CA ARG A 191 16.77 9.02 -13.09
C ARG A 191 16.02 8.45 -14.29
N ILE A 192 14.87 7.81 -14.06
CA ILE A 192 14.17 7.00 -15.07
C ILE A 192 12.66 7.33 -15.19
N GLY A 193 12.18 8.37 -14.53
CA GLY A 193 10.78 8.80 -14.58
C GLY A 193 9.82 7.70 -14.11
N TYR A 194 8.70 7.52 -14.83
CA TYR A 194 7.67 6.55 -14.49
C TYR A 194 8.14 5.08 -14.48
N HIS A 195 9.27 4.76 -15.13
CA HIS A 195 9.88 3.44 -15.04
C HIS A 195 10.30 3.09 -13.61
N ALA A 196 10.40 4.08 -12.71
CA ALA A 196 10.61 3.85 -11.29
C ALA A 196 9.52 2.94 -10.67
N LEU A 197 8.29 2.91 -11.22
CA LEU A 197 7.22 2.01 -10.78
C LEU A 197 7.49 0.53 -11.10
N LEU A 198 8.42 0.22 -12.02
CA LEU A 198 8.77 -1.16 -12.33
C LEU A 198 9.49 -1.85 -11.17
N LEU A 199 10.20 -1.10 -10.31
CA LEU A 199 10.82 -1.65 -9.12
C LEU A 199 9.78 -2.17 -8.10
N PRO A 200 8.83 -1.35 -7.59
CA PRO A 200 7.78 -1.86 -6.71
C PRO A 200 6.94 -2.95 -7.40
N ALA A 201 6.67 -2.83 -8.71
CA ALA A 201 5.97 -3.88 -9.45
C ALA A 201 6.75 -5.22 -9.48
N ALA A 202 8.06 -5.18 -9.70
CA ALA A 202 8.90 -6.38 -9.68
C ALA A 202 8.97 -7.00 -8.29
N LEU A 203 9.08 -6.19 -7.23
CA LEU A 203 9.09 -6.67 -5.85
C LEU A 203 7.78 -7.37 -5.47
N THR A 204 6.63 -6.75 -5.77
CA THR A 204 5.31 -7.34 -5.47
C THR A 204 5.04 -8.56 -6.36
N GLY A 205 5.36 -8.47 -7.65
CA GLY A 205 5.18 -9.56 -8.61
C GLY A 205 6.03 -10.79 -8.28
N ALA A 206 7.32 -10.61 -8.00
CA ALA A 206 8.22 -11.68 -7.60
C ALA A 206 7.74 -12.34 -6.29
N THR A 207 7.34 -11.54 -5.31
CA THR A 207 6.82 -12.05 -4.03
C THR A 207 5.50 -12.82 -4.24
N GLY A 208 4.59 -12.28 -5.06
CA GLY A 208 3.31 -12.90 -5.38
C GLY A 208 3.47 -14.24 -6.09
N LEU A 209 4.29 -14.29 -7.15
CA LEU A 209 4.57 -15.50 -7.92
C LEU A 209 5.32 -16.54 -7.11
N ALA A 210 6.36 -16.16 -6.36
CA ALA A 210 7.11 -17.07 -5.50
C ALA A 210 6.19 -17.70 -4.44
N TYR A 211 5.28 -16.92 -3.86
CA TYR A 211 4.33 -17.42 -2.88
C TYR A 211 3.29 -18.38 -3.50
N LEU A 212 2.80 -18.08 -4.72
CA LEU A 212 1.92 -18.98 -5.47
C LEU A 212 2.63 -20.30 -5.82
N ALA A 213 3.88 -20.24 -6.28
CA ALA A 213 4.69 -21.42 -6.60
C ALA A 213 4.97 -22.27 -5.36
N TYR A 214 5.40 -21.65 -4.25
CA TYR A 214 5.64 -22.33 -2.97
C TYR A 214 4.40 -23.09 -2.47
N ARG A 215 3.22 -22.45 -2.56
CA ARG A 215 1.97 -23.11 -2.15
C ARG A 215 1.54 -24.23 -3.10
N ARG A 216 1.72 -24.06 -4.41
CA ARG A 216 1.47 -25.14 -5.39
C ARG A 216 2.36 -26.35 -5.07
N TRP A 217 3.63 -26.13 -4.82
CA TRP A 217 4.58 -27.18 -4.44
C TRP A 217 4.15 -27.90 -3.16
N ARG A 218 3.85 -27.15 -2.09
CA ARG A 218 3.35 -27.74 -0.83
C ARG A 218 2.06 -28.56 -0.98
N ARG A 219 1.13 -28.13 -1.84
CA ARG A 219 -0.11 -28.90 -2.11
C ARG A 219 0.18 -30.20 -2.85
N VAL A 220 1.12 -30.19 -3.79
CA VAL A 220 1.53 -31.40 -4.53
C VAL A 220 2.27 -32.36 -3.60
N SER A 221 3.18 -31.87 -2.75
CA SER A 221 3.94 -32.69 -1.80
C SER A 221 3.11 -33.26 -0.64
N ALA A 222 1.96 -32.65 -0.33
CA ALA A 222 1.06 -33.11 0.75
C ALA A 222 -0.01 -34.11 0.28
N ARG A 223 -0.06 -34.47 -1.02
CA ARG A 223 -0.92 -35.57 -1.49
C ARG A 223 -0.28 -36.90 -1.05
N PRO A 224 -1.00 -37.79 -0.34
CA PRO A 224 -0.50 -39.13 -0.07
C PRO A 224 -0.16 -39.82 -1.40
N ARG A 225 1.03 -40.40 -1.49
CA ARG A 225 1.33 -41.35 -2.56
C ARG A 225 0.43 -42.56 -2.30
N GLY A 226 -0.60 -42.72 -3.13
CA GLY A 226 -1.44 -43.92 -3.13
C GLY A 226 -0.63 -45.16 -3.50
#